data_AF-A0A3P7LCR4-F1
#
_entry.id   AF-A0A3P7LCR4-F1
#
_cell.length_a   1.000
_cell.length_b   1.000
_cell.length_c   1.000
_cell.angle_alpha   90.00
_cell.angle_beta   90.00
_cell.angle_gamma   90.00
#
_symmetry.space_group_name_H-M   'P 1'
#
loop_
_entity.id
_entity.type
_entity.pdbx_description
1 polymer ?
#
loop_
_entity_poly.entity_id
_entity_poly.type
_entity_poly.pdbx_seq_one_letter_code
_entity_poly.pdbx_strand_id
1 'polypeptide(L)'
;MGKSLPLHNSCASLPGDRAVKGCCCDYKNSCNVEQANITNINIPVPAPSNEFPISCWTGIYVNGNAITSAGFQSCYGECASVTLQTTMNNTQANATIYMCDPTSVCRGLNMSNTCATVETGLSGCCCNDDACLTPTRSPANNPLMCYVGLNAPNAGINVGAITPCMGMCSTLNGIVNGDNITTFQCASTSICKSLAAYNGCNSLAGDRAVSGCCCDTPNCNIASRPDIPLPTPSPVSEYPISCWTGMYVDGNPISNAGYTTCFGDCASVTLNTTMNNQSHTASLYMCDPTSVCRALNMSNQCATVEPGLGGCCCNTDACLNPLTNTFPGTDLICYVGIYHAPGYYVGSEMVCNGKCASLQTTLAGNMLKSYHCAPTSVCKALTVDNSCGPVYKDADVTACCCDYANNCNVKEPIQTNTTAPAFTGTPIACQSGIYVDGSAITTDNTFVACKGQCAKLSYATNVTGVSHVLDIYACDPVSVCAGLGMADSCVSSINGTSVSGCCCGYDGCITPSVTPTPSGGSTSFTFIAFIAAVYTLLRQ
;
A
#
# COMPACT_ATOMS: atom_id res chain seq x y z
N MET A 1 0.77 32.38 -10.47
CA MET A 1 -0.51 33.04 -10.11
C MET A 1 -0.41 34.54 -9.90
N GLY A 2 0.45 35.08 -9.01
CA GLY A 2 0.40 36.51 -8.64
C GLY A 2 0.58 37.53 -9.80
N LYS A 3 1.39 37.20 -10.81
CA LYS A 3 1.64 38.08 -11.98
C LYS A 3 0.47 38.17 -12.97
N SER A 4 -0.45 37.19 -13.00
CA SER A 4 -1.60 37.20 -13.91
C SER A 4 -2.80 37.98 -13.38
N LEU A 5 -2.82 38.36 -12.09
CA LEU A 5 -3.95 39.00 -11.41
C LEU A 5 -3.63 40.37 -10.77
N PRO A 6 -2.67 41.12 -11.32
CA PRO A 6 -1.97 42.22 -10.61
C PRO A 6 -1.76 42.06 -9.09
N LEU A 7 -1.61 40.81 -8.59
CA LEU A 7 -1.47 40.49 -7.16
C LEU A 7 -0.01 40.40 -6.70
N HIS A 8 0.97 40.66 -7.58
CA HIS A 8 2.38 40.47 -7.26
C HIS A 8 2.85 41.48 -6.20
N ASN A 9 3.16 40.98 -5.01
CA ASN A 9 3.50 41.80 -3.84
C ASN A 9 2.40 42.82 -3.54
N SER A 10 1.13 42.44 -3.76
CA SER A 10 -0.05 43.25 -3.47
C SER A 10 -1.24 42.38 -3.04
N CYS A 11 -2.31 43.01 -2.57
CA CYS A 11 -3.62 42.37 -2.45
C CYS A 11 -4.65 43.12 -3.29
N ALA A 12 -5.52 42.39 -3.97
CA ALA A 12 -6.62 42.98 -4.72
C ALA A 12 -7.83 42.04 -4.75
N SER A 13 -8.99 42.58 -5.09
CA SER A 13 -10.19 41.78 -5.35
C SER A 13 -10.02 40.94 -6.61
N LEU A 14 -10.59 39.74 -6.63
CA LEU A 14 -10.51 38.86 -7.80
C LEU A 14 -11.37 39.41 -8.96
N PRO A 15 -10.87 39.36 -10.22
CA PRO A 15 -11.70 39.56 -11.39
C PRO A 15 -12.84 38.54 -11.41
N GLY A 16 -14.06 39.01 -11.64
CA GLY A 16 -15.25 38.16 -11.62
C GLY A 16 -15.81 37.87 -10.21
N ASP A 17 -15.05 38.12 -9.12
CA ASP A 17 -15.55 38.11 -7.75
C ASP A 17 -14.96 39.22 -6.87
N ARG A 18 -15.68 40.35 -6.76
CA ARG A 18 -15.21 41.51 -5.99
C ARG A 18 -15.27 41.32 -4.47
N ALA A 19 -16.06 40.34 -4.00
CA ALA A 19 -16.18 40.04 -2.58
C ALA A 19 -14.98 39.22 -2.08
N VAL A 20 -14.25 38.55 -2.97
CA VAL A 20 -13.04 37.79 -2.64
C VAL A 20 -11.80 38.64 -2.89
N LYS A 21 -10.93 38.72 -1.88
CA LYS A 21 -9.64 39.40 -1.95
C LYS A 21 -8.52 38.38 -1.85
N GLY A 22 -7.60 38.39 -2.81
CA GLY A 22 -6.38 37.59 -2.80
C GLY A 22 -5.17 38.43 -2.45
N CYS A 23 -4.16 37.82 -1.82
CA CYS A 23 -2.85 38.41 -1.55
C CYS A 23 -1.77 37.45 -2.07
N CYS A 24 -0.79 37.93 -2.83
CA CYS A 24 0.34 37.11 -3.30
C CYS A 24 1.64 37.88 -3.11
N CYS A 25 2.68 37.18 -2.66
CA CYS A 25 3.97 37.80 -2.46
C CYS A 25 5.10 36.78 -2.45
N ASP A 26 6.31 37.24 -2.73
CA ASP A 26 7.53 36.42 -2.77
C ASP A 26 8.73 37.07 -2.06
N TYR A 27 8.55 38.26 -1.46
CA TYR A 27 9.65 39.05 -0.89
C TYR A 27 10.16 38.54 0.48
N LYS A 28 9.39 37.68 1.18
CA LYS A 28 9.83 37.00 2.41
C LYS A 28 8.94 35.80 2.74
N ASN A 29 9.42 34.93 3.64
CA ASN A 29 8.64 33.81 4.16
C ASN A 29 7.33 34.29 4.81
N SER A 30 6.22 33.61 4.51
CA SER A 30 4.90 33.88 5.09
C SER A 30 4.42 35.33 4.91
N CYS A 31 4.90 36.02 3.86
CA CYS A 31 4.53 37.40 3.55
C CYS A 31 3.03 37.58 3.30
N ASN A 32 2.32 36.51 2.92
CA ASN A 32 0.88 36.52 2.65
C ASN A 32 0.06 36.83 3.92
N VAL A 33 0.55 36.40 5.09
CA VAL A 33 -0.07 36.69 6.39
C VAL A 33 0.09 38.18 6.76
N GLU A 34 1.30 38.72 6.60
CA GLU A 34 1.58 40.15 6.82
C GLU A 34 0.73 41.00 5.88
N GLN A 35 0.68 40.65 4.60
CA GLN A 35 0.01 41.45 3.59
C GLN A 35 -1.51 41.44 3.74
N ALA A 36 -2.06 40.35 4.25
CA ALA A 36 -3.46 40.24 4.64
C ALA A 36 -3.76 40.96 5.98
N ASN A 37 -2.74 41.47 6.69
CA ASN A 37 -2.82 42.08 8.01
C ASN A 37 -3.49 41.17 9.07
N ILE A 38 -3.16 39.88 9.03
CA ILE A 38 -3.70 38.89 9.97
C ILE A 38 -2.73 38.72 11.14
N THR A 39 -3.14 39.09 12.35
CA THR A 39 -2.27 39.12 13.54
C THR A 39 -2.45 37.93 14.48
N ASN A 40 -3.44 37.07 14.24
CA ASN A 40 -3.82 35.96 15.12
C ASN A 40 -3.38 34.57 14.60
N ILE A 41 -2.46 34.51 13.64
CA ILE A 41 -1.89 33.24 13.13
C ILE A 41 -0.52 33.03 13.74
N ASN A 42 -0.34 31.93 14.45
CA ASN A 42 0.99 31.44 14.83
C ASN A 42 1.63 30.75 13.62
N ILE A 43 2.71 31.32 13.09
CA ILE A 43 3.43 30.75 11.95
C ILE A 43 4.21 29.52 12.45
N PRO A 44 3.87 28.30 11.99
CA PRO A 44 4.57 27.10 12.42
C PRO A 44 5.99 27.03 11.82
N VAL A 45 6.88 26.32 12.49
CA VAL A 45 8.21 25.98 11.95
C VAL A 45 8.02 25.03 10.76
N PRO A 46 8.75 25.20 9.64
CA PRO A 46 8.66 24.28 8.50
C PRO A 46 8.91 22.85 8.95
N ALA A 47 7.99 21.93 8.62
CA ALA A 47 8.22 20.52 8.82
C ALA A 47 9.38 20.05 7.92
N PRO A 48 10.25 19.13 8.38
CA PRO A 48 11.29 18.58 7.51
C PRO A 48 10.65 17.88 6.31
N SER A 49 11.09 18.23 5.09
CA SER A 49 10.56 17.70 3.84
C SER A 49 11.09 16.28 3.61
N ASN A 50 10.46 15.30 4.25
CA ASN A 50 10.71 13.88 4.01
C ASN A 50 9.72 13.28 2.98
N GLU A 51 8.93 14.12 2.31
CA GLU A 51 7.89 13.71 1.37
C GLU A 51 8.38 13.81 -0.08
N PHE A 52 8.05 12.82 -0.91
CA PHE A 52 8.35 12.85 -2.34
C PHE A 52 7.40 13.84 -3.05
N PRO A 53 7.88 14.62 -4.04
CA PRO A 53 7.04 15.61 -4.69
C PRO A 53 5.98 14.96 -5.58
N ILE A 54 4.72 15.41 -5.45
CA ILE A 54 3.59 15.06 -6.32
C ILE A 54 3.22 16.23 -7.25
N SER A 55 2.39 16.01 -8.27
CA SER A 55 1.96 17.01 -9.25
C SER A 55 0.56 17.53 -8.96
N CYS A 56 0.44 18.79 -8.54
CA CYS A 56 -0.86 19.38 -8.20
C CYS A 56 -1.32 20.39 -9.23
N TRP A 57 -2.62 20.35 -9.56
CA TRP A 57 -3.23 21.41 -10.34
C TRP A 57 -3.27 22.69 -9.53
N THR A 58 -2.97 23.79 -10.18
CA THR A 58 -2.89 25.09 -9.52
C THR A 58 -3.59 26.13 -10.35
N GLY A 59 -4.38 26.97 -9.70
CA GLY A 59 -5.03 28.10 -10.34
C GLY A 59 -6.17 28.64 -9.50
N ILE A 60 -6.62 29.85 -9.84
CA ILE A 60 -7.78 30.48 -9.23
C ILE A 60 -8.90 30.50 -10.26
N TYR A 61 -10.10 30.10 -9.82
CA TYR A 61 -11.29 29.96 -10.62
C TYR A 61 -12.43 30.76 -10.00
N VAL A 62 -13.23 31.41 -10.84
CA VAL A 62 -14.50 32.02 -10.44
C VAL A 62 -15.59 31.42 -11.31
N ASN A 63 -16.59 30.80 -10.67
CA ASN A 63 -17.71 30.11 -11.32
C ASN A 63 -17.22 29.10 -12.39
N GLY A 64 -16.18 28.34 -12.05
CA GLY A 64 -15.58 27.33 -12.94
C GLY A 64 -14.66 27.87 -14.03
N ASN A 65 -14.52 29.20 -14.18
CA ASN A 65 -13.64 29.82 -15.16
C ASN A 65 -12.30 30.20 -14.55
N ALA A 66 -11.18 29.78 -15.16
CA ALA A 66 -9.85 30.16 -14.71
C ALA A 66 -9.63 31.66 -14.91
N ILE A 67 -9.21 32.35 -13.84
CA ILE A 67 -8.83 33.77 -13.87
C ILE A 67 -7.32 33.99 -13.74
N THR A 68 -6.56 32.91 -13.54
CA THR A 68 -5.09 32.88 -13.58
C THR A 68 -4.59 31.95 -14.67
N SER A 69 -3.30 32.05 -15.02
CA SER A 69 -2.61 30.95 -15.70
C SER A 69 -2.62 29.70 -14.81
N ALA A 70 -3.47 28.73 -15.15
CA ALA A 70 -3.63 27.49 -14.42
C ALA A 70 -2.79 26.37 -15.04
N GLY A 71 -2.34 25.42 -14.22
CA GLY A 71 -1.53 24.30 -14.67
C GLY A 71 -0.96 23.48 -13.52
N PHE A 72 -0.22 22.42 -13.86
CA PHE A 72 0.41 21.55 -12.88
C PHE A 72 1.72 22.13 -12.34
N GLN A 73 1.97 21.95 -11.04
CA GLN A 73 3.26 22.23 -10.40
C GLN A 73 3.67 21.08 -9.48
N SER A 74 4.97 20.98 -9.16
CA SER A 74 5.47 20.08 -8.13
C SER A 74 5.05 20.53 -6.72
N CYS A 75 4.64 19.59 -5.88
CA CYS A 75 4.12 19.81 -4.55
C CYS A 75 4.80 18.88 -3.55
N TYR A 76 5.35 19.43 -2.48
CA TYR A 76 5.88 18.68 -1.34
C TYR A 76 4.84 18.73 -0.21
N GLY A 77 3.77 17.94 -0.38
CA GLY A 77 2.55 17.94 0.43
C GLY A 77 1.40 17.22 -0.27
N GLU A 78 0.17 17.67 -0.05
CA GLU A 78 -1.04 17.19 -0.72
C GLU A 78 -1.58 18.24 -1.70
N CYS A 79 -2.24 17.79 -2.77
CA CYS A 79 -3.01 18.66 -3.65
C CYS A 79 -4.27 19.12 -2.92
N ALA A 80 -4.44 20.43 -2.81
CA ALA A 80 -5.52 21.02 -2.05
C ALA A 80 -6.38 21.96 -2.90
N SER A 81 -7.66 22.06 -2.55
CA SER A 81 -8.55 23.09 -3.06
C SER A 81 -9.35 23.71 -1.93
N VAL A 82 -9.61 25.01 -2.06
CA VAL A 82 -10.49 25.75 -1.16
C VAL A 82 -11.49 26.52 -2.01
N THR A 83 -12.77 26.36 -1.71
CA THR A 83 -13.87 27.05 -2.36
C THR A 83 -14.58 27.97 -1.35
N LEU A 84 -14.65 29.24 -1.71
CA LEU A 84 -15.48 30.24 -1.04
C LEU A 84 -16.75 30.45 -1.84
N GLN A 85 -17.88 30.37 -1.17
CA GLN A 85 -19.18 30.70 -1.72
C GLN A 85 -19.57 32.11 -1.28
N THR A 86 -19.67 33.02 -2.23
CA THR A 86 -19.99 34.42 -2.02
C THR A 86 -21.32 34.78 -2.69
N THR A 87 -21.76 36.02 -2.50
CA THR A 87 -22.90 36.58 -3.22
C THR A 87 -22.46 37.84 -3.95
N MET A 88 -22.60 37.84 -5.28
CA MET A 88 -22.40 39.01 -6.13
C MET A 88 -23.70 39.38 -6.82
N ASN A 89 -24.12 40.63 -6.74
CA ASN A 89 -25.33 41.13 -7.40
C ASN A 89 -26.58 40.25 -7.12
N ASN A 90 -26.75 39.78 -5.87
CA ASN A 90 -27.78 38.83 -5.44
C ASN A 90 -27.75 37.44 -6.11
N THR A 91 -26.68 37.11 -6.83
CA THR A 91 -26.40 35.77 -7.37
C THR A 91 -25.23 35.13 -6.64
N GLN A 92 -25.36 33.84 -6.31
CA GLN A 92 -24.30 33.08 -5.66
C GLN A 92 -23.12 32.88 -6.61
N ALA A 93 -21.91 33.11 -6.12
CA ALA A 93 -20.67 32.91 -6.86
C ALA A 93 -19.73 31.99 -6.08
N ASN A 94 -18.94 31.18 -6.79
CA ASN A 94 -17.95 30.28 -6.20
C ASN A 94 -16.55 30.71 -6.66
N ALA A 95 -15.71 31.10 -5.72
CA ALA A 95 -14.29 31.33 -5.95
C ALA A 95 -13.50 30.14 -5.42
N THR A 96 -12.77 29.44 -6.28
CA THR A 96 -11.98 28.25 -5.91
C THR A 96 -10.51 28.48 -6.21
N ILE A 97 -9.64 28.18 -5.24
CA ILE A 97 -8.19 28.10 -5.45
C ILE A 97 -7.75 26.64 -5.38
N TYR A 98 -6.93 26.22 -6.33
CA TYR A 98 -6.21 24.95 -6.33
C TYR A 98 -4.73 25.21 -6.03
N MET A 99 -4.14 24.44 -5.13
CA MET A 99 -2.81 24.69 -4.60
C MET A 99 -2.14 23.42 -4.06
N CYS A 100 -0.91 23.60 -3.59
CA CYS A 100 -0.15 22.59 -2.85
C CYS A 100 -0.16 23.02 -1.38
N ASP A 101 -0.65 22.16 -0.48
CA ASP A 101 -0.65 22.41 0.96
C ASP A 101 0.08 21.30 1.72
N PRO A 102 0.67 21.58 2.89
CA PRO A 102 1.31 20.56 3.70
C PRO A 102 0.33 19.44 4.12
N THR A 103 0.80 18.20 4.14
CA THR A 103 0.06 17.03 4.65
C THR A 103 -0.53 17.25 6.04
N SER A 104 0.17 17.99 6.91
CA SER A 104 -0.31 18.33 8.25
C SER A 104 -1.57 19.21 8.25
N VAL A 105 -1.72 20.10 7.27
CA VAL A 105 -2.93 20.93 7.10
C VAL A 105 -4.10 20.06 6.65
N CYS A 106 -3.89 19.23 5.63
CA CYS A 106 -4.92 18.33 5.11
C CYS A 106 -5.38 17.30 6.15
N ARG A 107 -4.46 16.74 6.95
CA ARG A 107 -4.81 15.88 8.09
C ARG A 107 -5.48 16.64 9.23
N GLY A 108 -5.00 17.84 9.55
CA GLY A 108 -5.59 18.70 10.59
C GLY A 108 -7.03 19.09 10.31
N LEU A 109 -7.39 19.22 9.02
CA LEU A 109 -8.75 19.48 8.56
C LEU A 109 -9.56 18.21 8.28
N ASN A 110 -8.97 17.02 8.47
CA ASN A 110 -9.56 15.72 8.13
C ASN A 110 -10.03 15.63 6.67
N MET A 111 -9.24 16.18 5.74
CA MET A 111 -9.54 16.25 4.30
C MET A 111 -8.59 15.44 3.42
N SER A 112 -7.66 14.68 4.00
CA SER A 112 -6.74 13.83 3.20
C SER A 112 -7.53 12.81 2.38
N ASN A 113 -7.36 12.85 1.06
CA ASN A 113 -8.11 12.06 0.07
C ASN A 113 -9.64 12.17 0.15
N THR A 114 -10.16 13.29 0.66
CA THR A 114 -11.59 13.54 0.76
C THR A 114 -11.90 15.03 0.61
N CYS A 115 -13.19 15.38 0.63
CA CYS A 115 -13.65 16.75 0.68
C CYS A 115 -14.48 16.97 1.94
N ALA A 116 -14.39 18.16 2.52
CA ALA A 116 -15.24 18.54 3.65
C ALA A 116 -15.69 20.00 3.56
N THR A 117 -16.81 20.29 4.21
CA THR A 117 -17.26 21.66 4.47
C THR A 117 -16.67 22.10 5.80
N VAL A 118 -15.92 23.19 5.82
CA VAL A 118 -15.32 23.74 7.05
C VAL A 118 -16.38 24.50 7.83
N GLU A 119 -17.13 25.36 7.14
CA GLU A 119 -18.27 26.09 7.66
C GLU A 119 -19.20 26.50 6.52
N THR A 120 -20.33 27.14 6.84
CA THR A 120 -21.28 27.56 5.81
C THR A 120 -20.62 28.54 4.84
N GLY A 121 -20.55 28.17 3.56
CA GLY A 121 -19.93 28.96 2.50
C GLY A 121 -18.41 28.76 2.33
N LEU A 122 -17.80 27.82 3.07
CA LEU A 122 -16.39 27.43 2.92
C LEU A 122 -16.24 25.91 2.87
N SER A 123 -15.69 25.40 1.78
CA SER A 123 -15.38 23.97 1.60
C SER A 123 -13.97 23.77 1.05
N GLY A 124 -13.43 22.57 1.22
CA GLY A 124 -12.15 22.19 0.65
C GLY A 124 -12.04 20.70 0.39
N CYS A 125 -11.00 20.33 -0.36
CA CYS A 125 -10.61 18.95 -0.62
C CYS A 125 -9.09 18.83 -0.55
N CYS A 126 -8.58 17.71 -0.07
CA CYS A 126 -7.19 17.33 -0.29
C CYS A 126 -7.08 15.95 -0.91
N CYS A 127 -5.95 15.69 -1.56
CA CYS A 127 -5.54 14.35 -1.97
C CYS A 127 -4.03 14.27 -2.15
N ASN A 128 -3.48 13.08 -1.92
CA ASN A 128 -2.04 12.86 -1.78
C ASN A 128 -1.39 12.18 -2.99
N ASP A 129 -2.01 12.28 -4.17
CA ASP A 129 -1.56 11.60 -5.40
C ASP A 129 -1.44 12.59 -6.58
N ASP A 130 -0.74 12.19 -7.64
CA ASP A 130 -0.53 13.02 -8.81
C ASP A 130 -1.85 13.38 -9.51
N ALA A 131 -2.05 14.68 -9.76
CA ALA A 131 -3.18 15.23 -10.49
C ALA A 131 -4.55 14.80 -9.93
N CYS A 132 -4.62 14.48 -8.64
CA CYS A 132 -5.80 13.91 -8.00
C CYS A 132 -6.95 14.92 -7.82
N LEU A 133 -6.68 16.22 -7.94
CA LEU A 133 -7.64 17.31 -7.75
C LEU A 133 -7.48 18.38 -8.83
N THR A 134 -8.56 18.67 -9.57
CA THR A 134 -8.65 19.68 -10.63
C THR A 134 -10.07 20.31 -10.64
N PRO A 135 -10.37 21.32 -11.47
CA PRO A 135 -11.74 21.85 -11.63
C PRO A 135 -12.80 20.81 -12.01
N THR A 136 -12.39 19.71 -12.65
CA THR A 136 -13.28 18.66 -13.12
C THR A 136 -13.12 17.34 -12.38
N ARG A 137 -12.20 17.28 -11.40
CA ARG A 137 -11.82 16.05 -10.71
C ARG A 137 -11.70 16.32 -9.21
N SER A 138 -12.44 15.55 -8.40
CA SER A 138 -12.32 15.58 -6.94
C SER A 138 -12.46 14.17 -6.35
N PRO A 139 -11.91 13.92 -5.14
CA PRO A 139 -12.10 12.67 -4.43
C PRO A 139 -13.56 12.35 -4.07
N ALA A 140 -14.45 13.34 -4.00
CA ALA A 140 -15.78 13.18 -3.41
C ALA A 140 -16.94 12.95 -4.39
N ASN A 141 -16.93 13.53 -5.61
CA ASN A 141 -18.19 13.66 -6.37
C ASN A 141 -18.23 13.06 -7.79
N ASN A 142 -17.11 12.67 -8.40
CA ASN A 142 -17.13 12.06 -9.73
C ASN A 142 -15.80 11.34 -10.06
N PRO A 143 -15.52 10.16 -9.47
CA PRO A 143 -14.32 9.42 -9.84
C PRO A 143 -14.40 9.04 -11.32
N LEU A 144 -13.30 9.21 -12.06
CA LEU A 144 -13.21 8.68 -13.42
C LEU A 144 -13.40 7.17 -13.34
N MET A 145 -14.46 6.63 -13.91
CA MET A 145 -14.67 5.19 -13.95
C MET A 145 -14.02 4.63 -15.21
N CYS A 146 -13.17 3.62 -15.05
CA CYS A 146 -12.50 2.96 -16.18
C CYS A 146 -12.85 1.48 -16.21
N TYR A 147 -12.95 0.94 -17.41
CA TYR A 147 -12.94 -0.50 -17.60
C TYR A 147 -11.51 -1.02 -17.40
N VAL A 148 -11.33 -2.02 -16.57
CA VAL A 148 -10.05 -2.70 -16.31
C VAL A 148 -10.24 -4.18 -16.58
N GLY A 149 -9.31 -4.80 -17.31
CA GLY A 149 -9.48 -6.18 -17.74
C GLY A 149 -8.60 -6.61 -18.91
N LEU A 150 -8.94 -7.76 -19.48
CA LEU A 150 -8.20 -8.40 -20.56
C LEU A 150 -9.16 -8.97 -21.60
N ASN A 151 -8.85 -8.73 -22.86
CA ASN A 151 -9.47 -9.37 -24.00
C ASN A 151 -8.40 -10.09 -24.84
N ALA A 152 -8.51 -11.42 -24.91
CA ALA A 152 -7.68 -12.32 -25.70
C ALA A 152 -8.61 -13.31 -26.43
N PRO A 153 -9.11 -12.94 -27.62
CA PRO A 153 -10.13 -13.71 -28.35
C PRO A 153 -9.76 -15.17 -28.64
N ASN A 154 -8.51 -15.44 -29.04
CA ASN A 154 -8.08 -16.80 -29.38
C ASN A 154 -7.96 -17.70 -28.14
N ALA A 155 -7.64 -17.10 -26.98
CA ALA A 155 -7.66 -17.77 -25.69
C ALA A 155 -9.08 -17.87 -25.07
N GLY A 156 -10.09 -17.27 -25.70
CA GLY A 156 -11.46 -17.22 -25.17
C GLY A 156 -11.62 -16.34 -23.93
N ILE A 157 -10.69 -15.40 -23.69
CA ILE A 157 -10.70 -14.52 -22.52
C ILE A 157 -11.36 -13.20 -22.88
N ASN A 158 -12.41 -12.85 -22.14
CA ASN A 158 -13.01 -11.52 -22.14
C ASN A 158 -13.50 -11.24 -20.71
N VAL A 159 -12.60 -10.69 -19.90
CA VAL A 159 -12.85 -10.43 -18.49
C VAL A 159 -12.55 -8.98 -18.16
N GLY A 160 -13.33 -8.40 -17.25
CA GLY A 160 -13.07 -7.06 -16.76
C GLY A 160 -14.09 -6.58 -15.75
N ALA A 161 -13.82 -5.39 -15.22
CA ALA A 161 -14.63 -4.71 -14.23
C ALA A 161 -14.57 -3.19 -14.45
N ILE A 162 -15.59 -2.48 -13.98
CA ILE A 162 -15.57 -1.02 -13.93
C ILE A 162 -15.11 -0.61 -12.53
N THR A 163 -14.08 0.22 -12.43
CA THR A 163 -13.51 0.67 -11.16
C THR A 163 -13.23 2.18 -11.15
N PRO A 164 -13.30 2.84 -9.99
CA PRO A 164 -12.75 4.18 -9.83
C PRO A 164 -11.27 4.22 -10.22
N CYS A 165 -10.89 5.20 -11.03
CA CYS A 165 -9.54 5.38 -11.54
C CYS A 165 -8.98 6.72 -11.11
N MET A 166 -7.87 6.67 -10.36
CA MET A 166 -7.09 7.85 -9.97
C MET A 166 -6.02 8.16 -11.04
N GLY A 167 -6.41 8.23 -12.31
CA GLY A 167 -5.50 8.40 -13.44
C GLY A 167 -6.21 8.70 -14.74
N MET A 168 -5.89 7.96 -15.79
CA MET A 168 -6.61 7.93 -17.06
C MET A 168 -7.01 6.50 -17.38
N CYS A 169 -8.15 6.33 -18.05
CA CYS A 169 -8.48 5.03 -18.62
C CYS A 169 -7.51 4.75 -19.75
N SER A 170 -6.94 3.55 -19.79
CA SER A 170 -5.91 3.20 -20.75
C SER A 170 -6.12 1.81 -21.34
N THR A 171 -5.56 1.60 -22.53
CA THR A 171 -5.43 0.29 -23.16
C THR A 171 -4.00 0.05 -23.59
N LEU A 172 -3.54 -1.20 -23.55
CA LEU A 172 -2.42 -1.66 -24.39
C LEU A 172 -2.96 -2.66 -25.41
N ASN A 173 -2.57 -2.51 -26.66
CA ASN A 173 -2.95 -3.39 -27.75
C ASN A 173 -1.72 -3.87 -28.51
N GLY A 174 -1.67 -5.16 -28.81
CA GLY A 174 -0.60 -5.74 -29.61
C GLY A 174 -1.00 -7.11 -30.16
N ILE A 175 -0.26 -7.57 -31.18
CA ILE A 175 -0.44 -8.91 -31.73
C ILE A 175 0.53 -9.85 -31.03
N VAL A 176 -0.01 -10.82 -30.29
CA VAL A 176 0.75 -11.86 -29.58
C VAL A 176 0.34 -13.20 -30.16
N ASN A 177 1.30 -13.94 -30.72
CA ASN A 177 1.05 -15.27 -31.30
C ASN A 177 -0.13 -15.32 -32.31
N GLY A 178 -0.35 -14.23 -33.05
CA GLY A 178 -1.46 -14.11 -34.00
C GLY A 178 -2.82 -13.74 -33.38
N ASP A 179 -2.92 -13.60 -32.06
CA ASP A 179 -4.08 -13.02 -31.37
C ASP A 179 -3.94 -11.51 -31.20
N ASN A 180 -5.04 -10.78 -31.34
CA ASN A 180 -5.08 -9.33 -31.17
C ASN A 180 -5.48 -8.99 -29.73
N ILE A 181 -4.48 -8.93 -28.86
CA ILE A 181 -4.66 -8.77 -27.43
C ILE A 181 -4.92 -7.32 -27.09
N THR A 182 -5.91 -7.09 -26.22
CA THR A 182 -6.14 -5.77 -25.62
C THR A 182 -6.23 -5.89 -24.11
N THR A 183 -5.34 -5.20 -23.40
CA THR A 183 -5.44 -4.99 -21.97
C THR A 183 -6.12 -3.65 -21.71
N PHE A 184 -6.86 -3.55 -20.62
CA PHE A 184 -7.54 -2.34 -20.19
C PHE A 184 -7.16 -2.07 -18.74
N GLN A 185 -6.86 -0.81 -18.44
CA GLN A 185 -6.34 -0.46 -17.12
C GLN A 185 -6.67 0.97 -16.70
N CYS A 186 -6.57 1.22 -15.40
CA CYS A 186 -6.39 2.55 -14.86
C CYS A 186 -4.88 2.87 -14.84
N ALA A 187 -4.42 3.71 -15.77
CA ALA A 187 -3.01 4.09 -15.83
C ALA A 187 -2.79 5.44 -15.13
N SER A 188 -1.64 5.60 -14.49
CA SER A 188 -1.23 6.91 -14.00
C SER A 188 -1.06 7.89 -15.17
N THR A 189 -1.34 9.16 -14.93
CA THR A 189 -1.19 10.20 -15.95
C THR A 189 0.26 10.29 -16.46
N SER A 190 1.24 9.92 -15.64
CA SER A 190 2.65 9.89 -16.03
C SER A 190 2.94 8.82 -17.09
N ILE A 191 2.37 7.62 -16.97
CA ILE A 191 2.46 6.58 -18.01
C ILE A 191 1.91 7.10 -19.35
N CYS A 192 0.73 7.73 -19.32
CA CYS A 192 0.09 8.28 -20.52
C CYS A 192 0.89 9.42 -21.16
N LYS A 193 1.52 10.28 -20.35
CA LYS A 193 2.41 11.34 -20.82
C LYS A 193 3.72 10.78 -21.39
N SER A 194 4.32 9.79 -20.74
CA SER A 194 5.54 9.11 -21.24
C SER A 194 5.31 8.43 -22.59
N LEU A 195 4.10 7.92 -22.82
CA LEU A 195 3.68 7.39 -24.12
C LEU A 195 3.33 8.47 -25.15
N ALA A 196 3.24 9.75 -24.75
CA ALA A 196 2.63 10.81 -25.54
C ALA A 196 1.21 10.45 -26.06
N ALA A 197 0.43 9.74 -25.24
CA ALA A 197 -0.89 9.21 -25.57
C ALA A 197 -2.03 9.88 -24.76
N TYR A 198 -1.82 11.09 -24.26
CA TYR A 198 -2.84 11.83 -23.51
C TYR A 198 -4.07 12.15 -24.40
N ASN A 199 -5.22 11.56 -24.09
CA ASN A 199 -6.45 11.62 -24.93
C ASN A 199 -6.19 11.19 -26.38
N GLY A 200 -5.34 10.18 -26.56
CA GLY A 200 -4.92 9.66 -27.85
C GLY A 200 -4.28 8.30 -27.73
N CYS A 201 -3.65 7.86 -28.82
CA CYS A 201 -2.96 6.58 -28.91
C CYS A 201 -1.57 6.77 -29.51
N ASN A 202 -0.60 5.97 -29.06
CA ASN A 202 0.75 5.96 -29.62
C ASN A 202 1.40 4.58 -29.47
N SER A 203 2.40 4.28 -30.30
CA SER A 203 3.21 3.06 -30.15
C SER A 203 4.20 3.20 -29.00
N LEU A 204 4.55 2.08 -28.34
CA LEU A 204 5.55 2.08 -27.28
C LEU A 204 6.94 2.42 -27.84
N ALA A 205 7.69 3.22 -27.07
CA ALA A 205 9.10 3.46 -27.35
C ALA A 205 9.89 2.17 -27.06
N GLY A 206 10.62 1.65 -28.06
CA GLY A 206 11.36 0.39 -27.96
C GLY A 206 10.59 -0.83 -28.46
N ASP A 207 9.25 -0.80 -28.50
CA ASP A 207 8.41 -1.86 -29.06
C ASP A 207 7.22 -1.26 -29.83
N ARG A 208 7.38 -1.09 -31.14
CA ARG A 208 6.32 -0.48 -31.98
C ARG A 208 5.20 -1.45 -32.34
N ALA A 209 5.31 -2.73 -31.98
CA ALA A 209 4.26 -3.72 -32.17
C ALA A 209 3.16 -3.60 -31.10
N VAL A 210 3.44 -2.88 -30.01
CA VAL A 210 2.46 -2.54 -28.98
C VAL A 210 2.06 -1.07 -29.11
N SER A 211 0.76 -0.80 -29.02
CA SER A 211 0.17 0.53 -28.98
C SER A 211 -0.57 0.76 -27.68
N GLY A 212 -0.37 1.92 -27.07
CA GLY A 212 -1.04 2.36 -25.86
C GLY A 212 -1.95 3.54 -26.12
N CYS A 213 -3.16 3.51 -25.58
CA CYS A 213 -4.09 4.64 -25.60
C CYS A 213 -4.39 5.10 -24.18
N CYS A 214 -4.68 6.39 -24.00
CA CYS A 214 -5.23 6.93 -22.77
C CYS A 214 -6.34 7.93 -23.03
N CYS A 215 -7.32 7.99 -22.14
CA CYS A 215 -8.43 8.92 -22.22
C CYS A 215 -9.02 9.24 -20.83
N ASP A 216 -9.69 10.38 -20.72
CA ASP A 216 -10.13 10.98 -19.44
C ASP A 216 -11.65 11.11 -19.29
N THR A 217 -12.42 10.35 -20.08
CA THR A 217 -13.89 10.27 -19.93
C THR A 217 -14.33 8.88 -19.45
N PRO A 218 -15.45 8.73 -18.73
CA PRO A 218 -15.84 7.45 -18.15
C PRO A 218 -15.93 6.32 -19.19
N ASN A 219 -15.25 5.20 -18.92
CA ASN A 219 -15.20 4.00 -19.76
C ASN A 219 -14.77 4.27 -21.23
N CYS A 220 -14.06 5.36 -21.47
CA CYS A 220 -13.63 5.75 -22.81
C CYS A 220 -12.70 4.73 -23.46
N ASN A 221 -12.00 3.93 -22.66
CA ASN A 221 -11.07 2.90 -23.13
C ASN A 221 -11.78 1.66 -23.72
N ILE A 222 -13.11 1.59 -23.67
CA ILE A 222 -13.92 0.59 -24.37
C ILE A 222 -14.89 1.22 -25.39
N ALA A 223 -14.81 2.52 -25.66
CA ALA A 223 -15.77 3.22 -26.52
C ALA A 223 -15.84 2.66 -27.96
N SER A 224 -14.74 2.07 -28.45
CA SER A 224 -14.66 1.42 -29.77
C SER A 224 -14.83 -0.11 -29.72
N ARG A 225 -15.23 -0.67 -28.57
CA ARG A 225 -15.31 -2.11 -28.30
C ARG A 225 -16.72 -2.55 -27.93
N PRO A 226 -17.66 -2.59 -28.88
CA PRO A 226 -19.04 -3.01 -28.63
C PRO A 226 -19.16 -4.50 -28.26
N ASP A 227 -18.10 -5.27 -28.48
CA ASP A 227 -17.98 -6.69 -28.14
C ASP A 227 -17.75 -6.96 -26.64
N ILE A 228 -17.51 -5.90 -25.85
CA ILE A 228 -17.29 -6.00 -24.41
C ILE A 228 -18.55 -5.52 -23.68
N PRO A 229 -19.34 -6.42 -23.06
CA PRO A 229 -20.48 -6.02 -22.25
C PRO A 229 -19.99 -5.26 -21.01
N LEU A 230 -20.59 -4.10 -20.70
CA LEU A 230 -20.25 -3.34 -19.49
C LEU A 230 -20.60 -4.16 -18.24
N PRO A 231 -19.60 -4.55 -17.42
CA PRO A 231 -19.84 -5.28 -16.19
C PRO A 231 -20.37 -4.32 -15.11
N THR A 232 -21.07 -4.87 -14.12
CA THR A 232 -21.45 -4.13 -12.92
C THR A 232 -20.18 -3.62 -12.21
N PRO A 233 -20.13 -2.37 -11.73
CA PRO A 233 -18.97 -1.85 -11.01
C PRO A 233 -18.59 -2.77 -9.84
N SER A 234 -17.29 -3.10 -9.74
CA SER A 234 -16.81 -3.96 -8.65
C SER A 234 -16.90 -3.20 -7.32
N PRO A 235 -17.26 -3.88 -6.21
CA PRO A 235 -17.13 -3.28 -4.89
C PRO A 235 -15.67 -2.89 -4.66
N VAL A 236 -15.43 -1.67 -4.17
CA VAL A 236 -14.10 -1.22 -3.79
C VAL A 236 -13.65 -2.04 -2.59
N SER A 237 -12.42 -2.57 -2.61
CA SER A 237 -11.84 -3.24 -1.43
C SER A 237 -11.80 -2.28 -0.25
N GLU A 238 -12.21 -2.73 0.94
CA GLU A 238 -12.29 -1.91 2.16
C GLU A 238 -10.91 -1.52 2.72
N TYR A 239 -9.82 -2.12 2.22
CA TYR A 239 -8.44 -1.84 2.65
C TYR A 239 -7.52 -1.60 1.44
N PRO A 240 -6.92 -0.41 1.32
CA PRO A 240 -5.93 -0.15 0.27
C PRO A 240 -4.59 -0.82 0.58
N ILE A 241 -3.89 -1.27 -0.46
CA ILE A 241 -2.52 -1.82 -0.42
C ILE A 241 -1.56 -1.00 -1.29
N SER A 242 -0.25 -1.13 -1.10
CA SER A 242 0.76 -0.44 -1.91
C SER A 242 1.24 -1.32 -3.07
N CYS A 243 1.14 -0.83 -4.31
CA CYS A 243 1.54 -1.59 -5.50
C CYS A 243 2.60 -0.86 -6.32
N TRP A 244 3.55 -1.61 -6.87
CA TRP A 244 4.47 -1.06 -7.86
C TRP A 244 3.72 -0.74 -9.14
N THR A 245 4.03 0.43 -9.72
CA THR A 245 3.47 0.87 -10.99
C THR A 245 4.57 1.31 -11.93
N GLY A 246 4.34 1.11 -13.22
CA GLY A 246 5.27 1.52 -14.26
C GLY A 246 5.21 0.60 -15.47
N MET A 247 5.75 1.10 -16.57
CA MET A 247 5.80 0.39 -17.84
C MET A 247 7.25 0.20 -18.25
N TYR A 248 7.56 -1.01 -18.71
CA TYR A 248 8.89 -1.48 -19.05
C TYR A 248 8.89 -2.11 -20.44
N VAL A 249 9.97 -1.91 -21.18
CA VAL A 249 10.28 -2.64 -22.41
C VAL A 249 11.65 -3.27 -22.24
N ASP A 250 11.73 -4.58 -22.41
CA ASP A 250 12.96 -5.38 -22.25
C ASP A 250 13.64 -5.14 -20.90
N GLY A 251 12.84 -5.03 -19.83
CA GLY A 251 13.30 -4.76 -18.47
C GLY A 251 13.70 -3.30 -18.19
N ASN A 252 13.71 -2.42 -19.20
CA ASN A 252 14.03 -1.00 -19.01
C ASN A 252 12.76 -0.18 -18.78
N PRO A 253 12.71 0.69 -17.75
CA PRO A 253 11.56 1.54 -17.52
C PRO A 253 11.44 2.57 -18.65
N ILE A 254 10.25 2.65 -19.24
CA ILE A 254 9.90 3.65 -20.27
C ILE A 254 8.84 4.65 -19.78
N SER A 255 8.34 4.47 -18.54
CA SER A 255 7.58 5.46 -17.79
C SER A 255 8.26 5.77 -16.46
N ASN A 256 7.77 6.80 -15.77
CA ASN A 256 8.08 6.94 -14.34
C ASN A 256 7.50 5.73 -13.60
N ALA A 257 8.34 5.05 -12.82
CA ALA A 257 7.96 3.88 -12.04
C ALA A 257 8.07 4.17 -10.54
N GLY A 258 7.19 3.56 -9.74
CA GLY A 258 7.14 3.79 -8.30
C GLY A 258 5.91 3.15 -7.64
N TYR A 259 5.84 3.26 -6.32
CA TYR A 259 4.70 2.73 -5.57
C TYR A 259 3.49 3.68 -5.62
N THR A 260 2.29 3.12 -5.73
CA THR A 260 1.02 3.82 -5.59
C THR A 260 0.10 3.09 -4.60
N THR A 261 -1.00 3.75 -4.22
CA THR A 261 -2.08 3.15 -3.43
C THR A 261 -3.07 2.41 -4.33
N CYS A 262 -3.46 1.20 -3.95
CA CYS A 262 -4.32 0.32 -4.73
C CYS A 262 -5.52 -0.16 -3.91
N PHE A 263 -6.73 0.00 -4.44
CA PHE A 263 -7.98 -0.50 -3.85
C PHE A 263 -8.42 -1.79 -4.56
N GLY A 264 -7.53 -2.78 -4.60
CA GLY A 264 -7.65 -4.04 -5.34
C GLY A 264 -6.44 -4.93 -5.10
N ASP A 265 -5.98 -5.62 -6.15
CA ASP A 265 -4.77 -6.44 -6.13
C ASP A 265 -3.66 -5.74 -6.94
N CYS A 266 -2.40 -5.85 -6.51
CA CYS A 266 -1.26 -5.49 -7.35
C CYS A 266 -1.21 -6.45 -8.53
N ALA A 267 -1.09 -5.92 -9.73
CA ALA A 267 -1.14 -6.70 -10.96
C ALA A 267 0.01 -6.36 -11.91
N SER A 268 0.41 -7.34 -12.70
CA SER A 268 1.24 -7.13 -13.89
C SER A 268 0.65 -7.82 -15.10
N VAL A 269 0.92 -7.25 -16.27
CA VAL A 269 0.70 -7.88 -17.56
C VAL A 269 1.99 -7.80 -18.37
N THR A 270 2.31 -8.90 -19.04
CA THR A 270 3.49 -9.05 -19.90
C THR A 270 3.05 -9.50 -21.30
N LEU A 271 3.49 -8.75 -22.30
CA LEU A 271 3.29 -9.02 -23.73
C LEU A 271 4.63 -9.29 -24.38
N ASN A 272 4.78 -10.45 -25.00
CA ASN A 272 5.94 -10.80 -25.80
C ASN A 272 5.57 -10.64 -27.27
N THR A 273 6.19 -9.66 -27.92
CA THR A 273 5.97 -9.36 -29.33
C THR A 273 7.25 -9.62 -30.12
N THR A 274 7.18 -9.49 -31.45
CA THR A 274 8.36 -9.56 -32.31
C THR A 274 8.42 -8.32 -33.19
N MET A 275 9.52 -7.58 -33.11
CA MET A 275 9.83 -6.43 -33.96
C MET A 275 11.19 -6.67 -34.61
N ASN A 276 11.30 -6.51 -35.94
CA ASN A 276 12.55 -6.74 -36.69
C ASN A 276 13.18 -8.14 -36.47
N ASN A 277 12.38 -9.21 -36.35
CA ASN A 277 12.81 -10.56 -35.98
C ASN A 277 13.50 -10.69 -34.61
N GLN A 278 13.39 -9.67 -33.75
CA GLN A 278 13.82 -9.71 -32.35
C GLN A 278 12.60 -9.76 -31.45
N SER A 279 12.66 -10.62 -30.43
CA SER A 279 11.60 -10.69 -29.41
C SER A 279 11.74 -9.50 -28.47
N HIS A 280 10.63 -8.81 -28.23
CA HIS A 280 10.55 -7.75 -27.23
C HIS A 280 9.54 -8.15 -26.14
N THR A 281 9.78 -7.67 -24.93
CA THR A 281 8.89 -7.91 -23.78
C THR A 281 8.41 -6.57 -23.23
N ALA A 282 7.14 -6.25 -23.45
CA ALA A 282 6.48 -5.12 -22.81
C ALA A 282 5.83 -5.60 -21.51
N SER A 283 6.10 -4.93 -20.38
CA SER A 283 5.48 -5.24 -19.09
C SER A 283 4.87 -3.99 -18.47
N LEU A 284 3.62 -4.11 -17.99
CA LEU A 284 2.90 -3.06 -17.29
C LEU A 284 2.57 -3.53 -15.88
N TYR A 285 2.90 -2.69 -14.89
CA TYR A 285 2.66 -2.91 -13.46
C TYR A 285 1.63 -1.89 -12.98
N MET A 286 0.59 -2.36 -12.27
CA MET A 286 -0.57 -1.53 -11.93
C MET A 286 -1.41 -2.11 -10.78
N CYS A 287 -2.54 -1.46 -10.50
CA CYS A 287 -3.57 -1.90 -9.59
C CYS A 287 -4.78 -2.39 -10.38
N ASP A 288 -5.20 -3.63 -10.16
CA ASP A 288 -6.38 -4.21 -10.81
C ASP A 288 -7.45 -4.62 -9.79
N PRO A 289 -8.74 -4.60 -10.16
CA PRO A 289 -9.79 -5.13 -9.30
C PRO A 289 -9.56 -6.61 -8.98
N THR A 290 -9.73 -7.00 -7.71
CA THR A 290 -9.61 -8.39 -7.26
C THR A 290 -10.48 -9.37 -8.08
N SER A 291 -11.62 -8.92 -8.62
CA SER A 291 -12.48 -9.72 -9.49
C SER A 291 -11.81 -10.11 -10.81
N VAL A 292 -10.98 -9.24 -11.40
CA VAL A 292 -10.23 -9.52 -12.63
C VAL A 292 -9.15 -10.57 -12.34
N CYS A 293 -8.37 -10.36 -11.27
CA CYS A 293 -7.34 -11.29 -10.84
C CYS A 293 -7.88 -12.69 -10.51
N ARG A 294 -9.07 -12.78 -9.89
CA ARG A 294 -9.76 -14.07 -9.65
C ARG A 294 -10.25 -14.71 -10.94
N ALA A 295 -10.84 -13.93 -11.85
CA ALA A 295 -11.34 -14.44 -13.12
C ALA A 295 -10.23 -15.01 -14.01
N LEU A 296 -9.03 -14.42 -13.95
CA LEU A 296 -7.83 -14.91 -14.62
C LEU A 296 -7.11 -16.03 -13.87
N ASN A 297 -7.62 -16.44 -12.70
CA ASN A 297 -6.97 -17.40 -11.81
C ASN A 297 -5.53 -17.01 -11.46
N MET A 298 -5.28 -15.73 -11.19
CA MET A 298 -3.96 -15.16 -10.89
C MET A 298 -3.83 -14.64 -9.45
N SER A 299 -4.84 -14.81 -8.59
CA SER A 299 -4.77 -14.32 -7.20
C SER A 299 -3.60 -14.94 -6.43
N ASN A 300 -2.66 -14.09 -6.01
CA ASN A 300 -1.40 -14.45 -5.31
C ASN A 300 -0.52 -15.43 -6.09
N GLN A 301 -0.53 -15.36 -7.42
CA GLN A 301 0.35 -16.15 -8.27
C GLN A 301 0.57 -15.47 -9.62
N CYS A 302 1.57 -15.95 -10.35
CA CYS A 302 1.76 -15.64 -11.77
C CYS A 302 1.14 -16.72 -12.64
N ALA A 303 0.60 -16.35 -13.80
CA ALA A 303 0.14 -17.30 -14.79
C ALA A 303 0.45 -16.84 -16.23
N THR A 304 0.57 -17.81 -17.12
CA THR A 304 0.59 -17.59 -18.57
C THR A 304 -0.82 -17.78 -19.09
N VAL A 305 -1.40 -16.76 -19.71
CA VAL A 305 -2.74 -16.82 -20.31
C VAL A 305 -2.68 -17.60 -21.63
N GLU A 306 -1.70 -17.26 -22.46
CA GLU A 306 -1.36 -17.97 -23.70
C GLU A 306 0.12 -17.74 -24.06
N PRO A 307 0.71 -18.47 -25.02
CA PRO A 307 2.10 -18.26 -25.39
C PRO A 307 2.40 -16.80 -25.78
N GLY A 308 3.21 -16.12 -24.95
CA GLY A 308 3.60 -14.72 -25.13
C GLY A 308 2.72 -13.70 -24.40
N LEU A 309 1.68 -14.14 -23.68
CA LEU A 309 0.86 -13.29 -22.81
C LEU A 309 0.83 -13.89 -21.40
N GLY A 310 1.29 -13.13 -20.41
CA GLY A 310 1.29 -13.54 -19.01
C GLY A 310 1.03 -12.38 -18.08
N GLY A 311 0.97 -12.69 -16.78
CA GLY A 311 0.77 -11.70 -15.74
C GLY A 311 0.79 -12.32 -14.35
N CYS A 312 0.76 -11.47 -13.34
CA CYS A 312 0.72 -11.87 -11.94
C CYS A 312 -0.27 -10.99 -11.18
N CYS A 313 -0.95 -11.53 -10.17
CA CYS A 313 -1.68 -10.71 -9.20
C CYS A 313 -1.32 -11.07 -7.76
N CYS A 314 -1.40 -10.10 -6.85
CA CYS A 314 -1.29 -10.35 -5.42
C CYS A 314 -1.92 -9.25 -4.56
N ASN A 315 -2.28 -9.60 -3.32
CA ASN A 315 -3.15 -8.79 -2.48
C ASN A 315 -2.48 -8.24 -1.22
N THR A 316 -1.15 -8.12 -1.21
CA THR A 316 -0.39 -7.55 -0.08
C THR A 316 0.55 -6.44 -0.53
N ASP A 317 1.00 -5.61 0.42
CA ASP A 317 1.87 -4.48 0.10
C ASP A 317 3.17 -4.92 -0.57
N ALA A 318 3.49 -4.27 -1.68
CA ALA A 318 4.71 -4.45 -2.44
C ALA A 318 4.98 -5.90 -2.87
N CYS A 319 3.93 -6.73 -2.96
CA CYS A 319 4.02 -8.14 -3.32
C CYS A 319 4.47 -8.41 -4.77
N LEU A 320 4.61 -7.35 -5.56
CA LEU A 320 4.99 -7.39 -6.96
C LEU A 320 5.87 -6.19 -7.27
N ASN A 321 7.15 -6.42 -7.54
CA ASN A 321 8.14 -5.39 -7.87
C ASN A 321 9.26 -5.94 -8.78
N PRO A 322 9.38 -5.45 -10.02
CA PRO A 322 10.37 -5.93 -10.99
C PRO A 322 11.80 -5.54 -10.65
N LEU A 323 12.04 -4.46 -9.88
CA LEU A 323 13.39 -4.03 -9.52
C LEU A 323 14.03 -4.93 -8.47
N THR A 324 13.21 -5.53 -7.61
CA THR A 324 13.63 -6.45 -6.54
C THR A 324 13.39 -7.91 -6.90
N ASN A 325 12.87 -8.20 -8.11
CA ASN A 325 12.40 -9.53 -8.53
C ASN A 325 11.39 -10.15 -7.55
N THR A 326 10.54 -9.31 -6.95
CA THR A 326 9.46 -9.76 -6.07
C THR A 326 8.24 -10.10 -6.92
N PHE A 327 7.81 -11.36 -6.92
CA PHE A 327 6.63 -11.82 -7.66
C PHE A 327 5.81 -12.78 -6.79
N PRO A 328 4.48 -12.79 -6.95
CA PRO A 328 3.64 -13.71 -6.20
C PRO A 328 3.72 -15.13 -6.75
N GLY A 329 3.56 -16.13 -5.87
CA GLY A 329 3.67 -17.55 -6.21
C GLY A 329 5.08 -18.15 -6.08
N THR A 330 6.10 -17.35 -5.74
CA THR A 330 7.31 -17.88 -5.10
C THR A 330 7.12 -17.78 -3.60
N ASP A 331 6.54 -18.81 -2.98
CA ASP A 331 6.38 -18.88 -1.54
C ASP A 331 7.74 -18.62 -0.87
N LEU A 332 7.88 -17.49 -0.17
CA LEU A 332 9.04 -17.24 0.65
C LEU A 332 8.96 -18.19 1.85
N ILE A 333 9.80 -19.21 1.83
CA ILE A 333 9.87 -20.17 2.93
C ILE A 333 10.88 -19.64 3.94
N CYS A 334 10.45 -19.45 5.18
CA CYS A 334 11.32 -19.02 6.26
C CYS A 334 11.35 -20.06 7.37
N TYR A 335 12.48 -20.09 8.07
CA TYR A 335 12.59 -20.82 9.31
C TYR A 335 11.93 -20.00 10.42
N VAL A 336 11.12 -20.67 11.24
CA VAL A 336 10.45 -20.11 12.41
C VAL A 336 10.80 -20.96 13.62
N GLY A 337 11.15 -20.33 14.74
CA GLY A 337 11.57 -21.03 15.95
C GLY A 337 12.62 -20.30 16.77
N ILE A 338 13.40 -21.05 17.56
CA ILE A 338 14.42 -20.51 18.48
C ILE A 338 15.73 -21.28 18.32
N TYR A 339 16.84 -20.56 18.49
CA TYR A 339 18.19 -21.06 18.68
C TYR A 339 18.81 -20.43 19.94
N HIS A 340 19.36 -21.27 20.82
CA HIS A 340 20.12 -20.87 22.00
C HIS A 340 21.47 -21.59 22.01
N ALA A 341 22.55 -20.82 22.00
CA ALA A 341 23.89 -21.37 21.97
C ALA A 341 24.27 -22.06 23.31
N PRO A 342 25.10 -23.13 23.28
CA PRO A 342 25.53 -23.88 22.10
C PRO A 342 24.53 -25.01 21.78
N GLY A 343 23.87 -24.94 20.62
CA GLY A 343 23.24 -26.10 19.98
C GLY A 343 21.83 -26.49 20.40
N TYR A 344 21.13 -25.71 21.24
CA TYR A 344 19.70 -25.91 21.45
C TYR A 344 18.92 -25.17 20.35
N TYR A 345 18.09 -25.89 19.60
CA TYR A 345 17.16 -25.27 18.66
C TYR A 345 15.88 -26.07 18.53
N VAL A 346 14.79 -25.35 18.33
CA VAL A 346 13.48 -25.89 17.96
C VAL A 346 12.94 -24.98 16.87
N GLY A 347 12.50 -25.55 15.76
CA GLY A 347 11.90 -24.77 14.70
C GLY A 347 11.42 -25.61 13.53
N SER A 348 10.77 -24.94 12.60
CA SER A 348 10.20 -25.52 11.39
C SER A 348 10.22 -24.48 10.29
N GLU A 349 10.15 -24.94 9.05
CA GLU A 349 9.88 -24.06 7.92
C GLU A 349 8.39 -23.81 7.77
N MET A 350 8.04 -22.62 7.27
CA MET A 350 6.70 -22.30 6.82
C MET A 350 6.73 -21.27 5.70
N VAL A 351 5.65 -21.23 4.92
CA VAL A 351 5.42 -20.18 3.94
C VAL A 351 5.06 -18.89 4.67
N CYS A 352 5.83 -17.83 4.44
CA CYS A 352 5.58 -16.51 5.00
C CYS A 352 4.91 -15.59 4.00
N ASN A 353 3.91 -14.84 4.47
CA ASN A 353 3.37 -13.69 3.76
C ASN A 353 4.06 -12.42 4.33
N GLY A 354 5.16 -11.99 3.70
CA GLY A 354 6.03 -10.92 4.19
C GLY A 354 7.50 -11.28 4.01
N LYS A 355 8.30 -11.09 5.07
CA LYS A 355 9.75 -11.32 5.08
C LYS A 355 10.13 -12.40 6.10
N CYS A 356 11.24 -13.08 5.86
CA CYS A 356 11.91 -13.86 6.88
C CYS A 356 12.56 -12.90 7.87
N ALA A 357 12.27 -13.06 9.16
CA ALA A 357 12.77 -12.19 10.21
C ALA A 357 13.50 -12.97 11.31
N SER A 358 14.37 -12.28 12.02
CA SER A 358 14.96 -12.79 13.26
C SER A 358 15.25 -11.68 14.26
N LEU A 359 15.16 -12.00 15.55
CA LEU A 359 15.67 -11.17 16.65
C LEU A 359 16.80 -11.92 17.36
N GLN A 360 17.87 -11.22 17.68
CA GLN A 360 19.06 -11.76 18.32
C GLN A 360 19.43 -10.94 19.55
N THR A 361 19.77 -11.62 20.66
CA THR A 361 20.32 -11.01 21.86
C THR A 361 21.31 -11.98 22.55
N THR A 362 21.89 -11.55 23.67
CA THR A 362 22.80 -12.36 24.49
C THR A 362 22.22 -12.56 25.89
N LEU A 363 22.03 -13.81 26.30
CA LEU A 363 21.58 -14.20 27.64
C LEU A 363 22.66 -15.01 28.33
N ALA A 364 23.08 -14.57 29.53
CA ALA A 364 24.11 -15.24 30.32
C ALA A 364 25.40 -15.58 29.53
N GLY A 365 25.79 -14.71 28.59
CA GLY A 365 26.96 -14.88 27.73
C GLY A 365 26.75 -15.76 26.49
N ASN A 366 25.56 -16.35 26.32
CA ASN A 366 25.21 -17.16 25.15
C ASN A 366 24.25 -16.42 24.22
N MET A 367 24.44 -16.61 22.92
CA MET A 367 23.55 -16.04 21.92
C MET A 367 22.18 -16.73 21.95
N LEU A 368 21.13 -15.94 22.00
CA LEU A 368 19.76 -16.36 21.76
C LEU A 368 19.27 -15.68 20.47
N LYS A 369 18.66 -16.47 19.59
CA LYS A 369 18.03 -15.95 18.38
C LYS A 369 16.68 -16.61 18.18
N SER A 370 15.68 -15.82 17.82
CA SER A 370 14.37 -16.30 17.39
C SER A 370 14.11 -15.92 15.96
N TYR A 371 13.40 -16.78 15.24
CA TYR A 371 13.12 -16.67 13.82
C TYR A 371 11.61 -16.63 13.61
N HIS A 372 11.17 -15.77 12.69
CA HIS A 372 9.76 -15.41 12.52
C HIS A 372 9.42 -15.15 11.06
N CYS A 373 8.14 -15.26 10.70
CA CYS A 373 7.58 -14.51 9.58
C CYS A 373 7.21 -13.11 10.07
N ALA A 374 7.64 -12.05 9.38
CA ALA A 374 7.25 -10.68 9.73
C ALA A 374 6.57 -9.97 8.55
N PRO A 375 5.53 -9.16 8.80
CA PRO A 375 5.02 -8.25 7.79
C PRO A 375 6.11 -7.30 7.29
N THR A 376 6.11 -6.99 5.99
CA THR A 376 7.06 -6.05 5.38
C THR A 376 7.06 -4.70 6.07
N SER A 377 5.90 -4.24 6.51
CA SER A 377 5.75 -2.94 7.17
C SER A 377 6.43 -2.89 8.55
N VAL A 378 6.41 -3.99 9.31
CA VAL A 378 7.17 -4.13 10.58
C VAL A 378 8.67 -4.00 10.31
N CYS A 379 9.19 -4.68 9.29
CA CYS A 379 10.60 -4.61 8.91
C CYS A 379 11.02 -3.19 8.48
N LYS A 380 10.16 -2.48 7.74
CA LYS A 380 10.39 -1.09 7.33
C LYS A 380 10.35 -0.12 8.51
N ALA A 381 9.37 -0.27 9.41
CA ALA A 381 9.25 0.56 10.60
C ALA A 381 10.48 0.45 11.52
N LEU A 382 11.07 -0.74 11.58
CA LEU A 382 12.33 -0.98 12.29
C LEU A 382 13.58 -0.58 11.48
N THR A 383 13.44 -0.15 10.23
CA THR A 383 14.55 0.18 9.32
C THR A 383 15.52 -0.98 9.05
N VAL A 384 15.01 -2.23 9.08
CA VAL A 384 15.79 -3.46 8.87
C VAL A 384 15.38 -4.24 7.62
N ASP A 385 14.80 -3.55 6.62
CA ASP A 385 14.44 -4.16 5.34
C ASP A 385 15.69 -4.66 4.60
N ASN A 386 15.75 -5.98 4.32
CA ASN A 386 16.93 -6.66 3.75
C ASN A 386 18.26 -6.32 4.44
N SER A 387 18.18 -6.05 5.75
CA SER A 387 19.30 -5.59 6.56
C SER A 387 19.12 -6.03 8.01
N CYS A 388 20.09 -5.68 8.85
CA CYS A 388 20.06 -5.91 10.29
C CYS A 388 20.36 -4.61 11.02
N GLY A 389 19.71 -4.38 12.15
CA GLY A 389 19.90 -3.19 12.98
C GLY A 389 19.37 -3.36 14.40
N PRO A 390 19.74 -2.46 15.32
CA PRO A 390 19.23 -2.48 16.69
C PRO A 390 17.74 -2.14 16.74
N VAL A 391 16.99 -2.73 17.67
CA VAL A 391 15.57 -2.40 17.89
C VAL A 391 15.47 -1.04 18.59
N TYR A 392 14.62 -0.14 18.06
CA TYR A 392 14.38 1.17 18.66
C TYR A 392 13.81 1.02 20.08
N LYS A 393 14.58 1.46 21.09
CA LYS A 393 14.41 1.30 22.56
C LYS A 393 15.07 0.08 23.21
N ASP A 394 15.61 -0.86 22.43
CA ASP A 394 16.36 -2.00 22.97
C ASP A 394 17.57 -2.30 22.08
N ALA A 395 18.66 -1.56 22.31
CA ALA A 395 19.88 -1.64 21.51
C ALA A 395 20.63 -2.97 21.69
N ASP A 396 20.31 -3.75 22.73
CA ASP A 396 20.89 -5.08 23.00
C ASP A 396 20.21 -6.18 22.18
N VAL A 397 19.14 -5.83 21.45
CA VAL A 397 18.44 -6.70 20.51
C VAL A 397 18.71 -6.25 19.08
N THR A 398 19.28 -7.14 18.28
CA THR A 398 19.45 -6.95 16.84
C THR A 398 18.28 -7.60 16.10
N ALA A 399 17.53 -6.82 15.32
CA ALA A 399 16.54 -7.32 14.38
C ALA A 399 17.14 -7.46 12.98
N CYS A 400 16.72 -8.47 12.23
CA CYS A 400 17.04 -8.63 10.82
C CYS A 400 15.79 -9.03 10.04
N CYS A 401 15.60 -8.48 8.84
CA CYS A 401 14.62 -9.00 7.88
C CYS A 401 15.25 -9.25 6.51
N CYS A 402 14.71 -10.22 5.78
CA CYS A 402 15.15 -10.52 4.42
C CYS A 402 14.07 -11.25 3.60
N ASP A 403 14.14 -11.11 2.28
CA ASP A 403 13.27 -11.84 1.32
C ASP A 403 14.02 -12.31 0.07
N TYR A 404 15.35 -12.18 0.03
CA TYR A 404 16.14 -12.52 -1.16
C TYR A 404 16.34 -14.03 -1.39
N ALA A 405 16.02 -14.88 -0.41
CA ALA A 405 16.12 -16.34 -0.51
C ALA A 405 15.30 -17.04 0.59
N ASN A 406 14.92 -18.30 0.35
CA ASN A 406 14.35 -19.15 1.41
C ASN A 406 15.33 -19.30 2.58
N ASN A 407 14.79 -19.25 3.80
CA ASN A 407 15.53 -19.32 5.06
C ASN A 407 16.66 -18.30 5.19
N CYS A 408 16.58 -17.15 4.49
CA CYS A 408 17.61 -16.12 4.55
C CYS A 408 17.81 -15.55 5.98
N ASN A 409 16.88 -15.79 6.91
CA ASN A 409 16.97 -15.40 8.31
C ASN A 409 17.87 -16.33 9.16
N VAL A 410 18.35 -17.45 8.61
CA VAL A 410 19.22 -18.41 9.31
C VAL A 410 20.68 -18.25 8.88
N LYS A 411 21.59 -18.06 9.83
CA LYS A 411 23.05 -18.09 9.62
C LYS A 411 23.76 -19.11 10.50
N GLU A 412 23.05 -19.59 11.51
CA GLU A 412 23.50 -20.53 12.53
C GLU A 412 23.48 -21.97 11.97
N PRO A 413 24.26 -22.91 12.55
CA PRO A 413 24.33 -24.29 12.09
C PRO A 413 23.08 -25.09 12.50
N ILE A 414 21.93 -24.69 11.96
CA ILE A 414 20.61 -25.31 12.15
C ILE A 414 20.26 -26.09 10.90
N GLN A 415 19.61 -27.24 11.05
CA GLN A 415 19.08 -27.98 9.91
C GLN A 415 17.79 -27.32 9.42
N THR A 416 17.85 -26.75 8.22
CA THR A 416 16.68 -26.27 7.48
C THR A 416 16.40 -27.25 6.34
N ASN A 417 15.15 -27.65 6.18
CA ASN A 417 14.72 -28.50 5.06
C ASN A 417 13.82 -27.64 4.18
N THR A 418 14.33 -27.17 3.04
CA THR A 418 13.78 -26.10 2.18
C THR A 418 12.35 -26.31 1.66
N THR A 419 11.64 -27.34 2.11
CA THR A 419 10.25 -27.61 1.83
C THR A 419 9.43 -27.41 3.09
N ALA A 420 8.65 -26.33 3.14
CA ALA A 420 7.66 -26.11 4.19
C ALA A 420 6.62 -27.26 4.22
N PRO A 421 6.21 -27.75 5.40
CA PRO A 421 5.12 -28.70 5.50
C PRO A 421 3.81 -28.09 4.98
N ALA A 422 3.02 -28.88 4.25
CA ALA A 422 1.68 -28.46 3.82
C ALA A 422 0.77 -28.29 5.05
N PHE A 423 0.18 -27.11 5.21
CA PHE A 423 -0.83 -26.88 6.24
C PHE A 423 -2.17 -27.48 5.82
N THR A 424 -2.75 -28.31 6.69
CA THR A 424 -4.01 -29.05 6.42
C THR A 424 -5.21 -28.52 7.21
N GLY A 425 -5.02 -27.49 8.06
CA GLY A 425 -6.07 -26.93 8.91
C GLY A 425 -6.84 -25.76 8.29
N THR A 426 -7.73 -25.15 9.08
CA THR A 426 -8.32 -23.84 8.76
C THR A 426 -7.44 -22.74 9.37
N PRO A 427 -7.09 -21.67 8.63
CA PRO A 427 -6.35 -20.56 9.20
C PRO A 427 -7.11 -19.88 10.35
N ILE A 428 -6.38 -19.45 11.39
CA ILE A 428 -6.91 -18.72 12.56
C ILE A 428 -6.39 -17.27 12.57
N ALA A 429 -7.02 -16.35 13.29
CA ALA A 429 -6.56 -14.97 13.43
C ALA A 429 -5.63 -14.82 14.65
N CYS A 430 -4.37 -14.41 14.41
CA CYS A 430 -3.37 -14.22 15.48
C CYS A 430 -2.87 -12.79 15.54
N GLN A 431 -2.64 -12.28 16.75
CA GLN A 431 -1.93 -11.01 16.91
C GLN A 431 -0.54 -11.14 16.29
N SER A 432 -0.14 -10.15 15.49
CA SER A 432 1.22 -9.96 15.02
C SER A 432 1.76 -8.63 15.55
N GLY A 433 3.02 -8.59 15.96
CA GLY A 433 3.65 -7.34 16.38
C GLY A 433 4.73 -7.49 17.44
N ILE A 434 5.43 -6.38 17.69
CA ILE A 434 6.48 -6.29 18.70
C ILE A 434 6.10 -5.22 19.73
N TYR A 435 6.27 -5.56 20.99
CA TYR A 435 5.91 -4.72 22.13
C TYR A 435 7.09 -4.64 23.11
N VAL A 436 7.36 -3.46 23.65
CA VAL A 436 8.29 -3.25 24.77
C VAL A 436 7.48 -2.70 25.94
N ASP A 437 7.55 -3.38 27.08
CA ASP A 437 6.82 -3.03 28.31
C ASP A 437 5.31 -2.85 28.05
N GLY A 438 4.74 -3.76 27.24
CA GLY A 438 3.33 -3.73 26.83
C GLY A 438 2.97 -2.65 25.81
N SER A 439 3.91 -1.79 25.41
CA SER A 439 3.69 -0.75 24.40
C SER A 439 4.14 -1.21 23.02
N ALA A 440 3.25 -1.07 22.04
CA ALA A 440 3.52 -1.30 20.63
C ALA A 440 4.72 -0.46 20.14
N ILE A 441 5.69 -1.10 19.47
CA ILE A 441 6.81 -0.38 18.82
C ILE A 441 6.44 0.02 17.38
N THR A 442 5.56 -0.74 16.73
CA THR A 442 5.09 -0.50 15.36
C THR A 442 3.60 -0.18 15.34
N THR A 443 3.17 0.66 14.39
CA THR A 443 1.75 1.01 14.21
C THR A 443 0.93 -0.12 13.60
N ASP A 444 1.59 -1.10 12.97
CA ASP A 444 0.94 -2.21 12.23
C ASP A 444 0.77 -3.47 13.08
N ASN A 445 0.45 -3.28 14.35
CA ASN A 445 0.19 -4.38 15.27
C ASN A 445 -1.24 -4.91 15.09
N THR A 446 -1.45 -5.68 14.03
CA THR A 446 -2.78 -6.17 13.62
C THR A 446 -2.95 -7.68 13.82
N PHE A 447 -4.15 -8.18 13.52
CA PHE A 447 -4.40 -9.61 13.39
C PHE A 447 -4.01 -10.09 11.99
N VAL A 448 -3.29 -11.22 11.93
CA VAL A 448 -2.91 -11.90 10.69
C VAL A 448 -3.55 -13.27 10.61
N ALA A 449 -3.86 -13.72 9.39
CA ALA A 449 -4.28 -15.09 9.15
C ALA A 449 -3.09 -16.04 9.38
N CYS A 450 -3.30 -17.04 10.23
CA CYS A 450 -2.27 -17.94 10.73
C CYS A 450 -2.57 -19.38 10.34
N LYS A 451 -1.60 -20.01 9.66
CA LYS A 451 -1.61 -21.43 9.31
C LYS A 451 -0.83 -22.25 10.35
N GLY A 452 -1.24 -22.14 11.61
CA GLY A 452 -0.50 -22.69 12.76
C GLY A 452 -1.19 -22.39 14.09
N GLN A 453 -0.40 -22.03 15.10
CA GLN A 453 -0.88 -21.52 16.38
C GLN A 453 -0.47 -20.05 16.55
N CYS A 454 -1.30 -19.28 17.25
CA CYS A 454 -0.87 -17.97 17.74
C CYS A 454 0.24 -18.21 18.75
N ALA A 455 1.32 -17.45 18.64
CA ALA A 455 2.49 -17.61 19.48
C ALA A 455 2.90 -16.27 20.09
N LYS A 456 3.37 -16.34 21.34
CA LYS A 456 4.06 -15.24 22.02
C LYS A 456 5.39 -15.73 22.56
N LEU A 457 6.43 -14.94 22.35
CA LEU A 457 7.71 -15.07 23.04
C LEU A 457 8.04 -13.78 23.80
N SER A 458 8.52 -13.94 25.04
CA SER A 458 8.87 -12.86 25.94
C SER A 458 10.34 -12.95 26.35
N TYR A 459 11.06 -11.85 26.16
CA TYR A 459 12.47 -11.70 26.53
C TYR A 459 12.58 -10.69 27.65
N ALA A 460 13.24 -11.07 28.75
CA ALA A 460 13.72 -10.10 29.71
C ALA A 460 15.03 -9.50 29.18
N THR A 461 15.03 -8.23 28.85
CA THR A 461 16.20 -7.48 28.35
C THR A 461 16.62 -6.42 29.37
N ASN A 462 17.86 -5.93 29.27
CA ASN A 462 18.45 -4.99 30.24
C ASN A 462 19.09 -3.79 29.52
N VAL A 463 18.25 -2.86 29.06
CA VAL A 463 18.73 -1.66 28.35
C VAL A 463 19.36 -0.71 29.35
N THR A 464 20.67 -0.46 29.23
CA THR A 464 21.40 0.50 30.08
C THR A 464 21.30 0.24 31.61
N GLY A 465 21.08 -1.02 32.01
CA GLY A 465 20.90 -1.40 33.41
C GLY A 465 19.46 -1.31 33.95
N VAL A 466 18.48 -0.98 33.09
CA VAL A 466 17.05 -1.02 33.40
C VAL A 466 16.43 -2.26 32.73
N SER A 467 15.66 -3.03 33.49
CA SER A 467 15.01 -4.24 32.97
C SER A 467 13.78 -3.86 32.15
N HIS A 468 13.69 -4.43 30.94
CA HIS A 468 12.57 -4.31 30.03
C HIS A 468 12.03 -5.69 29.65
N VAL A 469 10.78 -5.73 29.22
CA VAL A 469 10.18 -6.94 28.63
C VAL A 469 9.84 -6.68 27.18
N LEU A 470 10.51 -7.42 26.30
CA LEU A 470 10.21 -7.47 24.88
C LEU A 470 9.27 -8.64 24.62
N ASP A 471 8.08 -8.37 24.09
CA ASP A 471 7.12 -9.37 23.64
C ASP A 471 7.03 -9.38 22.10
N ILE A 472 7.07 -10.57 21.52
CA ILE A 472 6.81 -10.80 20.10
C ILE A 472 5.54 -11.64 19.99
N TYR A 473 4.60 -11.19 19.15
CA TYR A 473 3.40 -11.92 18.77
C TYR A 473 3.53 -12.34 17.31
N ALA A 474 3.31 -13.62 17.03
CA ALA A 474 3.50 -14.20 15.71
C ALA A 474 2.53 -15.38 15.45
N CYS A 475 2.59 -15.89 14.22
CA CYS A 475 1.99 -17.16 13.84
C CYS A 475 3.09 -18.21 13.69
N ASP A 476 3.07 -19.25 14.52
CA ASP A 476 4.08 -20.30 14.50
C ASP A 476 3.49 -21.66 14.09
N PRO A 477 4.27 -22.53 13.43
CA PRO A 477 3.82 -23.88 13.12
C PRO A 477 3.53 -24.67 14.41
N VAL A 478 2.52 -25.53 14.36
CA VAL A 478 2.15 -26.42 15.48
C VAL A 478 3.35 -27.23 15.99
N SER A 479 4.25 -27.64 15.09
CA SER A 479 5.48 -28.37 15.42
C SER A 479 6.44 -27.56 16.29
N VAL A 480 6.53 -26.24 16.09
CA VAL A 480 7.38 -25.35 16.91
C VAL A 480 6.79 -25.20 18.30
N CYS A 481 5.49 -24.90 18.39
CA CYS A 481 4.79 -24.78 19.66
C CYS A 481 4.83 -26.09 20.47
N ALA A 482 4.63 -27.24 19.82
CA ALA A 482 4.74 -28.55 20.46
C ALA A 482 6.18 -28.86 20.89
N GLY A 483 7.17 -28.56 20.04
CA GLY A 483 8.59 -28.78 20.34
C GLY A 483 9.11 -27.92 21.49
N LEU A 484 8.52 -26.73 21.69
CA LEU A 484 8.80 -25.86 22.83
C LEU A 484 7.93 -26.17 24.07
N GLY A 485 7.00 -27.13 23.98
CA GLY A 485 6.10 -27.48 25.06
C GLY A 485 5.03 -26.42 25.38
N MET A 486 4.71 -25.55 24.41
CA MET A 486 3.80 -24.42 24.56
C MET A 486 2.45 -24.63 23.85
N ALA A 487 2.22 -25.77 23.19
CA ALA A 487 0.97 -26.03 22.48
C ALA A 487 -0.24 -25.87 23.42
N ASP A 488 -1.13 -24.92 23.11
CA ASP A 488 -2.30 -24.55 23.92
C ASP A 488 -1.99 -24.32 25.42
N SER A 489 -0.80 -23.78 25.70
CA SER A 489 -0.30 -23.54 27.05
C SER A 489 0.79 -22.45 27.07
N CYS A 490 1.32 -22.17 28.26
CA CYS A 490 2.43 -21.25 28.46
C CYS A 490 3.55 -21.93 29.24
N VAL A 491 4.79 -21.58 28.91
CA VAL A 491 5.99 -21.98 29.67
C VAL A 491 6.67 -20.75 30.26
N SER A 492 7.13 -20.87 31.51
CA SER A 492 7.83 -19.80 32.21
C SER A 492 9.32 -19.72 31.89
N SER A 493 9.89 -20.76 31.26
CA SER A 493 11.28 -20.78 30.80
C SER A 493 11.44 -21.71 29.59
N ILE A 494 12.27 -21.30 28.64
CA ILE A 494 12.70 -22.12 27.50
C ILE A 494 14.16 -22.49 27.70
N ASN A 495 14.47 -23.79 27.78
CA ASN A 495 15.83 -24.31 28.00
C ASN A 495 16.56 -23.68 29.20
N GLY A 496 15.84 -23.44 30.31
CA GLY A 496 16.40 -22.84 31.52
C GLY A 496 16.81 -21.36 31.40
N THR A 497 16.44 -20.69 30.31
CA THR A 497 16.66 -19.24 30.11
C THR A 497 15.53 -18.42 30.75
N SER A 498 15.69 -17.09 30.79
CA SER A 498 14.63 -16.14 31.17
C SER A 498 13.56 -15.94 30.10
N VAL A 499 13.66 -16.64 28.97
CA VAL A 499 12.68 -16.54 27.88
C VAL A 499 11.45 -17.36 28.25
N SER A 500 10.27 -16.73 28.20
CA SER A 500 8.98 -17.39 28.38
C SER A 500 8.16 -17.29 27.11
N GLY A 501 7.08 -18.07 27.01
CA GLY A 501 6.22 -18.02 25.85
C GLY A 501 4.93 -18.78 26.01
N CYS A 502 4.03 -18.58 25.05
CA CYS A 502 2.74 -19.25 24.98
C CYS A 502 2.39 -19.57 23.54
N CYS A 503 1.64 -20.66 23.31
CA CYS A 503 0.93 -20.87 22.05
C CYS A 503 -0.53 -21.26 22.27
N CYS A 504 -1.38 -21.03 21.27
CA CYS A 504 -2.76 -21.52 21.25
C CYS A 504 -3.36 -21.58 19.85
N GLY A 505 -4.32 -22.50 19.66
CA GLY A 505 -4.87 -22.87 18.36
C GLY A 505 -6.23 -22.25 18.00
N TYR A 506 -6.61 -21.10 18.56
CA TYR A 506 -7.90 -20.45 18.25
C TYR A 506 -7.75 -18.93 18.07
N ASP A 507 -8.73 -18.29 17.44
CA ASP A 507 -8.66 -16.87 17.10
C ASP A 507 -8.44 -15.98 18.34
N GLY A 508 -7.46 -15.08 18.25
CA GLY A 508 -7.19 -14.04 19.26
C GLY A 508 -6.86 -14.54 20.65
N CYS A 509 -6.41 -15.79 20.76
CA CYS A 509 -6.16 -16.46 22.03
C CYS A 509 -4.92 -15.94 22.80
N ILE A 510 -4.03 -15.23 22.12
CA ILE A 510 -2.89 -14.52 22.70
C ILE A 510 -2.87 -13.09 22.15
N THR A 511 -2.89 -12.11 23.05
CA THR A 511 -2.74 -10.67 22.75
C THR A 511 -2.00 -9.99 23.91
N PRO A 512 -1.62 -8.70 23.82
CA PRO A 512 -1.05 -7.96 24.96
C PRO A 512 -1.93 -7.96 26.21
N SER A 513 -3.25 -8.18 26.06
CA SER A 513 -4.22 -8.20 27.17
C SER A 513 -4.76 -9.59 27.47
N VAL A 514 -4.35 -10.62 26.72
CA VAL A 514 -4.89 -11.98 26.81
C VAL A 514 -3.76 -13.00 26.79
N THR A 515 -3.67 -13.83 27.83
CA THR A 515 -2.79 -14.99 27.89
C THR A 515 -3.62 -16.27 28.02
N PRO A 516 -3.25 -17.35 27.32
CA PRO A 516 -4.00 -18.60 27.35
C PRO A 516 -3.89 -19.21 28.75
N THR A 517 -5.03 -19.59 29.31
CA THR A 517 -5.07 -20.30 30.59
C THR A 517 -4.67 -21.75 30.32
N PRO A 518 -3.71 -22.32 31.07
CA PRO A 518 -3.28 -23.70 30.83
C PRO A 518 -4.47 -24.66 30.95
N SER A 519 -4.64 -25.51 29.95
CA SER A 519 -5.69 -26.52 29.89
C SER A 519 -5.39 -27.67 30.87
N GLY A 520 -5.70 -27.45 32.15
CA GLY A 520 -5.55 -28.44 33.22
C GLY A 520 -6.81 -28.59 34.07
N GLY A 521 -7.72 -29.47 33.65
CA GLY A 521 -8.65 -30.19 34.54
C GLY A 521 -9.93 -29.49 35.04
N SER A 522 -11.08 -30.08 34.67
CA SER A 522 -12.41 -29.99 35.31
C SER A 522 -13.15 -28.63 35.35
N THR A 523 -14.13 -28.51 34.45
CA THR A 523 -15.45 -27.83 34.58
C THR A 523 -15.57 -26.65 35.53
N SER A 524 -15.83 -25.46 34.96
CA SER A 524 -16.99 -24.63 35.30
C SER A 524 -17.25 -23.63 34.17
N PHE A 525 -18.37 -23.79 33.48
CA PHE A 525 -18.89 -22.82 32.53
C PHE A 525 -19.27 -21.55 33.29
N THR A 526 -18.64 -20.43 32.93
CA THR A 526 -19.22 -19.10 33.22
C THR A 526 -19.36 -18.37 31.89
N PHE A 527 -20.61 -18.30 31.43
CA PHE A 527 -21.04 -17.52 30.29
C PHE A 527 -20.66 -16.04 30.51
N ILE A 528 -19.78 -15.50 29.67
CA ILE A 528 -19.82 -14.08 29.32
C ILE A 528 -19.86 -14.02 27.80
N ALA A 529 -21.07 -13.88 27.27
CA ALA A 529 -21.31 -13.60 25.87
C ALA A 529 -20.83 -12.18 25.57
N PHE A 530 -19.85 -12.03 24.69
CA PHE A 530 -19.70 -10.85 23.86
C PHE A 530 -19.85 -11.26 22.40
N ILE A 531 -20.71 -10.53 21.73
CA ILE A 531 -21.26 -10.80 20.40
C ILE A 531 -20.15 -10.68 19.36
N ALA A 532 -19.72 -11.81 18.82
CA ALA A 532 -19.06 -11.91 17.53
C ALA A 532 -20.06 -12.53 16.55
N ALA A 533 -20.63 -11.74 15.64
CA ALA A 533 -21.23 -12.22 14.40
C ALA A 533 -21.69 -11.05 13.51
N VAL A 534 -20.89 -10.72 12.48
CA VAL A 534 -21.38 -10.66 11.09
C VAL A 534 -20.21 -11.05 10.18
N TYR A 535 -19.94 -12.35 10.01
CA TYR A 535 -19.04 -12.84 8.93
C TYR A 535 -19.40 -14.23 8.38
N THR A 536 -20.62 -14.73 8.63
CA THR A 536 -21.04 -16.10 8.26
C THR A 536 -22.31 -16.16 7.41
N LEU A 537 -22.57 -15.16 6.56
CA LEU A 537 -23.75 -15.17 5.67
C LEU A 537 -23.47 -15.17 4.16
N LEU A 538 -22.25 -15.48 3.72
CA LEU A 538 -21.95 -15.71 2.30
C LEU A 538 -21.04 -16.93 2.12
N ARG A 539 -21.57 -18.12 2.43
CA ARG A 539 -21.10 -19.40 1.88
C ARG A 539 -22.31 -20.25 1.49
N GLN A 540 -22.85 -19.95 0.31
CA GLN A 540 -23.33 -20.93 -0.65
C GLN A 540 -22.80 -20.52 -2.02
#